data_AF-A0A3S4V0F7-F1
#
_entry.id   AF-A0A3S4V0F7-F1
#
_cell.length_a   1.000
_cell.length_b   1.000
_cell.length_c   1.000
_cell.angle_alpha   90.00
_cell.angle_beta   90.00
_cell.angle_gamma   90.00
#
_symmetry.space_group_name_H-M   'P 1'
#
loop_
_entity.id
_entity.type
_entity.pdbx_description
1 polymer ?
#
loop_
_entity_poly.entity_id
_entity_poly.type
_entity_poly.pdbx_seq_one_letter_code
_entity_poly.pdbx_strand_id
1 'polypeptide(L)'
;MKIKTFLFLSLLFKCINFEAQNIQKIVASMKGGNISSIEIYTEEYVFVLSENGYVGSISSKQLNGNLDYFDNESFEKEKFGKLKSFGAIKIEYWLTSNERDARYGKIKTIGTIDLDYYDSFNYEPENSEN
;
A
#
# COMPACT_ATOMS: atom_id res chain seq x y z
N MET A 1 -3.65 17.63 -38.25
CA MET A 1 -3.92 16.18 -38.02
C MET A 1 -2.74 15.42 -37.41
N LYS A 2 -1.49 15.67 -37.78
CA LYS A 2 -0.33 14.82 -37.42
C LYS A 2 -0.03 14.72 -35.90
N ILE A 3 -0.15 15.82 -35.15
CA ILE A 3 0.23 15.83 -33.72
C ILE A 3 -0.75 15.03 -32.83
N LYS A 4 -2.05 15.09 -33.12
CA LYS A 4 -3.09 14.39 -32.34
C LYS A 4 -3.00 12.88 -32.54
N THR A 5 -2.78 12.45 -33.79
CA THR A 5 -2.55 11.05 -34.13
C THR A 5 -1.27 10.52 -33.49
N PHE A 6 -0.21 11.32 -33.46
CA PHE A 6 1.05 10.96 -32.79
C PHE A 6 0.89 10.81 -31.27
N LEU A 7 0.20 11.74 -30.62
CA LEU A 7 -0.10 11.68 -29.18
C LEU A 7 -0.91 10.43 -28.83
N PHE A 8 -1.96 10.16 -29.61
CA PHE A 8 -2.81 8.98 -29.45
C PHE A 8 -2.02 7.68 -29.61
N LEU A 9 -1.14 7.61 -30.62
CA LEU A 9 -0.28 6.45 -30.83
C LEU A 9 0.72 6.27 -29.67
N SER A 10 1.30 7.36 -29.14
CA SER A 10 2.20 7.28 -27.99
C SER A 10 1.51 6.79 -26.71
N LEU A 11 0.24 7.17 -26.52
CA LEU A 11 -0.59 6.69 -25.41
C LEU A 11 -0.90 5.19 -25.57
N LEU A 12 -1.22 4.74 -26.79
CA LEU A 12 -1.43 3.32 -27.08
C LEU A 12 -0.15 2.49 -26.85
N PHE A 13 1.03 3.02 -27.20
CA PHE A 13 2.31 2.34 -26.99
C PHE A 13 2.67 2.14 -25.50
N LYS A 14 2.17 2.97 -24.59
CA LYS A 14 2.37 2.74 -23.15
C LYS A 14 1.55 1.56 -22.62
N CYS A 15 0.42 1.25 -23.24
CA CYS A 15 -0.47 0.17 -22.79
C CYS A 15 0.01 -1.24 -23.21
N ILE A 16 1.14 -1.39 -23.90
CA ILE A 16 1.60 -2.69 -24.44
C ILE A 16 2.69 -3.34 -23.56
N ASN A 17 3.23 -2.62 -22.58
CA ASN A 17 4.21 -3.17 -21.63
C ASN A 17 3.47 -3.70 -20.40
N PHE A 18 2.76 -4.81 -20.55
CA PHE A 18 2.31 -5.60 -19.41
C PHE A 18 3.35 -6.68 -19.15
N GLU A 19 4.20 -6.47 -18.15
CA GLU A 19 4.96 -7.57 -17.58
C GLU A 19 3.98 -8.49 -16.85
N ALA A 20 3.83 -9.73 -17.33
CA ALA A 20 3.03 -10.73 -16.62
C ALA A 20 3.75 -11.09 -15.31
N GLN A 21 3.00 -11.24 -14.22
CA GLN A 21 3.59 -11.72 -12.97
C GLN A 21 4.09 -13.17 -13.14
N ASN A 22 5.37 -13.39 -12.87
CA ASN A 22 5.97 -14.71 -12.88
C ASN A 22 5.60 -15.47 -11.58
N ILE A 23 4.74 -16.48 -11.73
CA ILE A 23 4.40 -17.42 -10.64
C ILE A 23 5.42 -18.55 -10.66
N GLN A 24 6.22 -18.64 -9.60
CA GLN A 24 7.26 -19.65 -9.44
C GLN A 24 6.70 -20.99 -8.97
N LYS A 25 5.76 -20.94 -8.03
CA LYS A 25 5.25 -22.14 -7.35
C LYS A 25 3.89 -21.87 -6.74
N ILE A 26 3.01 -22.87 -6.77
CA ILE A 26 1.76 -22.88 -6.00
C ILE A 26 1.77 -24.11 -5.10
N VAL A 27 1.43 -23.93 -3.82
CA VAL A 27 1.35 -25.02 -2.83
C VAL A 27 -0.06 -25.01 -2.24
N ALA A 28 -0.77 -26.13 -2.34
CA ALA A 28 -2.04 -26.31 -1.66
C ALA A 28 -1.84 -27.19 -0.43
N SER A 29 -2.22 -26.69 0.75
CA SER A 29 -2.22 -27.47 1.98
C SER A 29 -3.59 -28.12 2.16
N MET A 30 -3.60 -29.40 2.55
CA MET A 30 -4.83 -30.15 2.77
C MET A 30 -4.99 -30.53 4.24
N LYS A 31 -6.21 -30.42 4.75
CA LYS A 31 -6.59 -30.88 6.08
C LYS A 31 -7.96 -31.55 6.02
N GLY A 32 -8.05 -32.81 6.45
CA GLY A 32 -9.32 -33.55 6.49
C GLY A 32 -10.00 -33.68 5.12
N GLY A 33 -9.22 -33.83 4.03
CA GLY A 33 -9.75 -33.95 2.67
C GLY A 33 -10.12 -32.64 1.99
N ASN A 34 -10.06 -31.51 2.69
CA ASN A 34 -10.31 -30.18 2.14
C ASN A 34 -9.01 -29.39 2.00
N ILE A 35 -8.99 -28.39 1.11
CA ILE A 35 -7.89 -27.42 1.01
C ILE A 35 -8.01 -26.47 2.18
N SER A 36 -6.97 -26.41 3.02
CA SER A 36 -6.90 -25.50 4.17
C SER A 36 -6.25 -24.16 3.81
N SER A 37 -5.31 -24.16 2.85
CA SER A 37 -4.68 -22.95 2.35
C SER A 37 -4.07 -23.16 0.96
N ILE A 38 -3.90 -22.06 0.23
CA ILE A 38 -3.13 -22.03 -1.02
C ILE A 38 -2.06 -20.95 -0.89
N GLU A 39 -0.80 -21.32 -1.08
CA GLU A 39 0.33 -20.40 -1.12
C GLU A 39 0.80 -20.22 -2.56
N ILE A 40 0.86 -18.98 -3.04
CA ILE A 40 1.29 -18.63 -4.40
C ILE A 40 2.60 -17.85 -4.28
N TYR A 41 3.67 -18.42 -4.78
CA TYR A 41 5.01 -17.86 -4.76
C TYR A 41 5.30 -17.17 -6.09
N THR A 42 5.65 -15.90 -6.03
CA THR A 42 6.23 -15.14 -7.14
C THR A 42 7.72 -14.90 -6.88
N GLU A 43 8.35 -14.12 -7.74
CA GLU A 43 9.72 -13.64 -7.54
C GLU A 43 9.86 -12.86 -6.23
N GLU A 44 8.95 -11.94 -5.95
CA GLU A 44 9.07 -10.99 -4.85
C GLU A 44 8.16 -11.31 -3.66
N TYR A 45 7.01 -11.95 -3.91
CA TYR A 45 5.92 -12.10 -2.95
C TYR A 45 5.49 -13.56 -2.77
N VAL A 46 4.88 -13.83 -1.62
CA VAL A 46 4.12 -15.06 -1.33
C VAL A 46 2.73 -14.65 -0.86
N PHE A 47 1.73 -15.02 -1.63
CA PHE A 47 0.32 -14.82 -1.28
C PHE A 47 -0.20 -16.07 -0.59
N VAL A 48 -0.88 -15.92 0.55
CA VAL A 48 -1.51 -17.03 1.26
C VAL A 48 -3.02 -16.82 1.24
N LEU A 49 -3.73 -17.71 0.57
CA LEU A 49 -5.18 -17.78 0.56
C LEU A 49 -5.66 -18.74 1.66
N SER A 50 -6.67 -18.34 2.40
CA SER A 50 -7.35 -19.18 3.39
C SER A 50 -8.36 -20.13 2.74
N GLU A 51 -8.88 -21.08 3.51
CA GLU A 51 -9.89 -22.07 3.07
C GLU A 51 -11.17 -21.46 2.45
N ASN A 52 -11.50 -20.22 2.82
CA ASN A 52 -12.66 -19.47 2.32
C ASN A 52 -12.31 -18.50 1.16
N GLY A 53 -11.08 -18.55 0.65
CA GLY A 53 -10.65 -17.78 -0.52
C GLY A 53 -10.22 -16.33 -0.25
N TYR A 54 -10.22 -15.88 1.01
CA TYR A 54 -9.64 -14.58 1.35
C TYR A 54 -8.10 -14.64 1.33
N VAL A 55 -7.46 -13.52 1.05
CA VAL A 55 -6.02 -13.36 1.22
C VAL A 55 -5.73 -13.22 2.71
N GLY A 56 -5.23 -14.30 3.33
CA GLY A 56 -4.89 -14.33 4.75
C GLY A 56 -3.54 -13.67 5.07
N SER A 57 -2.61 -13.65 4.12
CA SER A 57 -1.33 -12.93 4.27
C SER A 57 -0.68 -12.68 2.91
N ILE A 58 0.09 -11.59 2.82
CA ILE A 58 1.04 -11.35 1.73
C ILE A 58 2.41 -11.16 2.39
N SER A 59 3.39 -12.00 2.04
CA SER A 59 4.76 -11.89 2.54
C SER A 59 5.68 -11.48 1.41
N SER A 60 6.66 -10.61 1.68
CA SER A 60 7.72 -10.31 0.71
C SER A 60 9.01 -10.98 1.13
N LYS A 61 9.66 -11.67 0.17
CA LYS A 61 10.99 -12.26 0.39
C LYS A 61 12.04 -11.20 0.70
N GLN A 62 11.86 -9.99 0.17
CA GLN A 62 12.81 -8.88 0.32
C GLN A 62 12.63 -8.12 1.64
N LEU A 63 11.41 -8.11 2.18
CA LEU A 63 11.06 -7.37 3.41
C LEU A 63 11.14 -8.24 4.68
N ASN A 64 11.61 -9.49 4.58
CA ASN A 64 11.74 -10.44 5.70
C ASN A 64 10.47 -10.54 6.58
N GLY A 65 9.28 -10.55 5.97
CA GLY A 65 8.06 -10.81 6.73
C GLY A 65 6.74 -10.43 6.04
N ASN A 66 5.68 -10.54 6.82
CA ASN A 66 4.30 -10.32 6.38
C ASN A 66 3.99 -8.82 6.25
N LEU A 67 3.16 -8.50 5.27
CA LEU A 67 2.45 -7.23 5.13
C LEU A 67 1.16 -7.33 5.93
N ASP A 68 0.98 -6.42 6.89
CA ASP A 68 -0.24 -6.30 7.68
C ASP A 68 -0.94 -4.99 7.29
N TYR A 69 -2.28 -5.01 7.23
CA TYR A 69 -3.11 -3.89 6.81
C TYR A 69 -4.15 -3.57 7.87
N PHE A 70 -4.61 -2.31 7.93
CA PHE A 70 -5.76 -1.96 8.73
C PHE A 70 -7.05 -2.45 8.03
N ASP A 71 -7.79 -3.32 8.70
CA ASP A 71 -8.99 -4.01 8.19
C ASP A 71 -10.28 -3.59 8.91
N ASN A 72 -10.17 -2.75 9.94
CA ASN A 72 -11.32 -2.24 10.68
C ASN A 72 -11.86 -0.96 10.02
N GLU A 73 -13.00 -1.08 9.35
CA GLU A 73 -13.67 0.07 8.73
C GLU A 73 -14.42 0.94 9.75
N SER A 74 -14.80 0.37 10.91
CA SER A 74 -15.63 1.03 11.92
C SER A 74 -14.84 1.96 12.84
N PHE A 75 -13.55 1.68 13.06
CA PHE A 75 -12.66 2.45 13.91
C PHE A 75 -11.43 2.86 13.10
N GLU A 76 -11.04 4.14 13.16
CA GLU A 76 -9.90 4.69 12.42
C GLU A 76 -10.06 4.63 10.89
N LYS A 77 -11.18 5.17 10.38
CA LYS A 77 -11.54 5.14 8.95
C LYS A 77 -10.41 5.68 8.05
N GLU A 78 -9.64 6.64 8.52
CA GLU A 78 -8.48 7.19 7.83
C GLU A 78 -7.34 6.20 7.61
N LYS A 79 -7.30 5.08 8.35
CA LYS A 79 -6.31 4.03 8.18
C LYS A 79 -6.82 2.84 7.38
N PHE A 80 -8.13 2.68 7.23
CA PHE A 80 -8.72 1.52 6.58
C PHE A 80 -8.10 1.25 5.19
N GLY A 81 -7.66 0.01 4.97
CA GLY A 81 -6.98 -0.43 3.75
C GLY A 81 -5.51 0.01 3.62
N LYS A 82 -4.98 0.80 4.55
CA LYS A 82 -3.57 1.23 4.53
C LYS A 82 -2.66 0.18 5.17
N LEU A 83 -1.39 0.18 4.75
CA LEU A 83 -0.38 -0.73 5.27
C LEU A 83 -0.04 -0.36 6.72
N LYS A 84 -0.21 -1.30 7.64
CA LYS A 84 0.08 -1.18 9.07
C LYS A 84 1.54 -1.51 9.39
N SER A 85 2.07 -2.57 8.78
CA SER A 85 3.47 -2.98 8.98
C SER A 85 3.97 -3.88 7.87
N PHE A 86 5.29 -3.95 7.73
CA PHE A 86 5.96 -4.95 6.91
C PHE A 86 7.15 -5.54 7.68
N GLY A 87 7.14 -6.86 7.88
CA GLY A 87 8.11 -7.52 8.74
C GLY A 87 8.11 -6.94 10.15
N ALA A 88 9.26 -6.45 10.62
CA ALA A 88 9.39 -5.80 11.93
C ALA A 88 9.13 -4.28 11.89
N ILE A 89 8.95 -3.69 10.71
CA ILE A 89 8.79 -2.24 10.54
C ILE A 89 7.31 -1.89 10.64
N LYS A 90 6.97 -1.02 11.60
CA LYS A 90 5.63 -0.46 11.77
C LYS A 90 5.49 0.85 11.03
N ILE A 91 4.28 1.11 10.54
CA ILE A 91 3.90 2.38 9.91
C ILE A 91 2.83 3.02 10.78
N GLU A 92 3.09 4.23 11.26
CA GLU A 92 2.08 5.04 11.95
C GLU A 92 1.50 6.09 11.02
N TYR A 93 0.27 6.50 11.32
CA TYR A 93 -0.45 7.53 10.57
C TYR A 93 -0.88 8.64 11.51
N TRP A 94 -0.97 9.86 10.97
CA TRP A 94 -1.47 11.02 11.70
C TRP A 94 -2.96 10.87 11.98
N LEU A 95 -3.26 10.66 13.27
CA LEU A 95 -4.59 10.62 13.85
C LEU A 95 -4.92 11.99 14.41
N THR A 96 -5.58 12.82 13.62
CA THR A 96 -6.08 14.12 14.08
C THR A 96 -7.59 14.13 14.00
N SER A 97 -8.24 14.71 15.01
CA SER A 97 -9.69 14.82 15.06
C SER A 97 -10.25 15.80 14.02
N ASN A 98 -9.36 16.60 13.40
CA ASN A 98 -9.72 17.52 12.35
C ASN A 98 -9.37 16.94 10.98
N GLU A 99 -10.37 16.45 10.25
CA GLU A 99 -10.19 15.94 8.88
C GLU A 99 -9.64 16.99 7.89
N ARG A 100 -9.68 18.29 8.25
CA ARG A 100 -9.10 19.38 7.44
C ARG A 100 -7.62 19.62 7.71
N ASP A 101 -7.03 18.97 8.71
CA ASP A 101 -5.58 19.03 8.90
C ASP A 101 -4.90 18.39 7.69
N ALA A 102 -3.94 19.10 7.10
CA ALA A 102 -3.22 18.64 5.93
C ALA A 102 -2.48 17.31 6.15
N ARG A 103 -2.26 16.90 7.41
CA ARG A 103 -1.61 15.64 7.77
C ARG A 103 -2.60 14.50 7.98
N TYR A 104 -3.92 14.75 8.02
CA TYR A 104 -4.92 13.73 8.34
C TYR A 104 -4.76 12.47 7.48
N GLY A 105 -4.55 11.33 8.15
CA GLY A 105 -4.35 10.03 7.50
C GLY A 105 -3.04 9.88 6.72
N LYS A 106 -2.13 10.85 6.73
CA LYS A 106 -0.79 10.72 6.13
C LYS A 106 0.13 9.90 7.03
N ILE A 107 1.19 9.34 6.44
CA ILE A 107 2.19 8.55 7.18
C ILE A 107 2.93 9.46 8.14
N LYS A 108 2.91 9.12 9.42
CA LYS A 108 3.64 9.82 10.47
C LYS A 108 5.04 9.24 10.64
N THR A 109 5.15 7.92 10.69
CA THR A 109 6.45 7.23 10.89
C THR A 109 6.53 5.94 10.09
N ILE A 110 7.76 5.55 9.71
CA ILE A 110 8.09 4.24 9.16
C ILE A 110 9.30 3.71 9.93
N GLY A 111 9.08 2.78 10.86
CA GLY A 111 10.12 2.26 11.73
C GLY A 111 10.70 3.37 12.62
N THR A 112 11.93 3.77 12.35
CA THR A 112 12.64 4.85 13.08
C THR A 112 12.67 6.18 12.34
N ILE A 113 12.01 6.27 11.18
CA ILE A 113 11.98 7.46 10.34
C ILE A 113 10.69 8.21 10.65
N ASP A 114 10.83 9.47 11.09
CA ASP A 114 9.71 10.39 11.27
C ASP A 114 9.49 11.22 10.00
N LEU A 115 8.23 11.37 9.60
CA LEU A 115 7.82 12.16 8.44
C LEU A 115 6.92 13.30 8.90
N ASP A 116 7.30 14.52 8.54
CA ASP A 116 6.50 15.72 8.77
C ASP A 116 6.05 16.33 7.43
N TYR A 117 4.93 17.06 7.48
CA TYR A 117 4.35 17.72 6.31
C TYR A 117 4.09 19.19 6.62
N TYR A 118 4.82 20.06 5.92
CA TYR A 118 4.60 21.50 5.99
C TYR A 118 3.56 21.89 4.95
N ASP A 119 2.49 22.54 5.41
CA ASP A 119 1.53 23.19 4.53
C ASP A 119 1.93 24.64 4.33
N SER A 120 2.07 25.08 3.07
CA SER A 120 2.61 26.41 2.72
C SER A 120 1.62 27.57 2.96
N PHE A 121 0.45 27.30 3.55
CA PHE A 121 -0.65 28.25 3.64
C PHE A 121 -0.69 29.11 4.92
N ASN A 122 0.21 28.90 5.89
CA ASN A 122 0.34 29.74 7.09
C ASN A 122 1.65 30.55 7.11
N TYR A 123 2.10 31.06 5.96
CA TYR A 123 3.09 32.13 5.96
C TYR A 123 2.39 33.47 6.18
N GLU A 124 2.17 33.84 7.45
CA GLU A 124 2.01 35.24 7.83
C GLU A 124 3.41 35.77 8.14
N PRO A 125 4.00 36.66 7.32
CA PRO A 125 5.23 37.31 7.70
C PRO A 125 4.96 38.18 8.93
N GLU A 126 5.64 37.89 10.05
CA GLU A 126 5.70 38.80 11.19
C GLU A 126 6.21 40.16 10.73
N ASN A 127 5.35 41.18 10.87
CA ASN A 127 5.66 42.60 11.01
C ASN A 127 6.64 43.21 9.99
N SER A 128 6.09 43.89 8.97
CA SER A 128 6.67 45.16 8.52
C SER A 128 6.06 46.30 9.33
N GLU A 129 6.66 46.62 10.47
CA GLU A 129 6.52 47.94 11.07
C GLU A 129 6.93 49.00 10.04
N ASN A 130 6.03 49.94 9.76
CA ASN A 130 6.32 51.34 9.41
C ASN A 130 5.08 52.18 9.72
#